data_AF-A0A0L9YCR6-F1
#
_entry.id   AF-A0A0L9YCR6-F1
#
_cell.length_a   1.000
_cell.length_b   1.000
_cell.length_c   1.000
_cell.angle_alpha   90.00
_cell.angle_beta   90.00
_cell.angle_gamma   90.00
#
_symmetry.space_group_name_H-M   'P 1'
#
loop_
_entity.id
_entity.type
_entity.pdbx_description
1 polymer ?
#
loop_
_entity_poly.entity_id
_entity_poly.type
_entity_poly.pdbx_seq_one_letter_code
_entity_poly.pdbx_strand_id
1 'polypeptide(L)'
;MKLFNLTYNEVVKQFKKTSIKIIIPIILLSAIVLPLGISKINVDSNIKNAMESNLFLLEDVNNSIESLNKDKNQKAQIEKAYLQAEKEYRQLFVDYKIGFDDWKQKEAEEFRYIAYNLVAIELVLNGYRQDVVLESLQGVNPDEVIKYYEMTLENKKEVEIKFIAEKEKLKDIIINNDYMGHTALEIERKEKYIEGNKKIIYEYEKLKAKNPNDEEGKEKLEELKKENNLAIKEIYALEQDLQVLRFRYDKKVDYDKNNWKNNSIKSIEKNLEEFRRTMQTEKEFSSMANQQRIEITYDEYVKNYETQNDKCIEEIKELWYGLENEIPPLNSIRDARSVIDGTYEFYVIFAVIIAIIIGGGIVANEFSKGTIRLLLIRPVSRWKVLLSKLLSVLIISFGIVILGTTILVISSGYVYGFETLKTPLLETINGTITKIDYIQYMIPKLMISVSSLIFITSLVFMISTVARNTALAVAISMVLYLGAAPLTQVLINMKQVWLLKTLIPYINGSFFKIMPFFTEQLSKEYGIQMQYTIGAKQLLLASILMIIVTFVTFTKKDIKN
;
A
#
# COMPACT_ATOMS: atom_id res chain seq x y z
N MET A 1 11.64 -16.76 -47.13
CA MET A 1 12.15 -15.47 -47.64
C MET A 1 11.10 -14.37 -47.81
N LYS A 2 9.99 -14.55 -48.56
CA LYS A 2 9.09 -13.42 -48.89
C LYS A 2 8.44 -12.71 -47.68
N LEU A 3 7.94 -13.42 -46.66
CA LEU A 3 7.27 -12.78 -45.51
C LEU A 3 8.24 -12.01 -44.61
N PHE A 4 9.37 -12.62 -44.26
CA PHE A 4 10.40 -11.97 -43.44
C PHE A 4 10.88 -10.65 -44.06
N ASN A 5 11.18 -10.66 -45.37
CA ASN A 5 11.62 -9.46 -46.07
C ASN A 5 10.53 -8.37 -46.09
N LEU A 6 9.25 -8.74 -46.18
CA LEU A 6 8.14 -7.78 -46.10
C LEU A 6 8.07 -7.14 -44.72
N THR A 7 8.13 -7.96 -43.66
CA THR A 7 8.12 -7.47 -42.27
C THR A 7 9.33 -6.59 -42.01
N TYR A 8 10.53 -7.02 -42.37
CA TYR A 8 11.75 -6.23 -42.23
C TYR A 8 11.65 -4.87 -42.92
N ASN A 9 11.20 -4.85 -44.18
CA ASN A 9 11.05 -3.61 -44.94
C ASN A 9 10.03 -2.66 -44.31
N GLU A 10 8.94 -3.20 -43.76
CA GLU A 10 7.92 -2.40 -43.08
C GLU A 10 8.44 -1.87 -41.74
N VAL A 11 9.17 -2.67 -40.95
CA VAL A 11 9.86 -2.22 -39.73
C VAL A 11 10.84 -1.08 -40.05
N VAL A 12 11.71 -1.26 -41.05
CA VAL A 12 12.66 -0.21 -41.50
C VAL A 12 11.93 1.05 -41.94
N LYS A 13 10.79 0.91 -42.65
CA LYS A 13 9.96 2.05 -43.06
C LYS A 13 9.41 2.80 -41.85
N GLN A 14 9.01 2.13 -40.78
CA GLN A 14 8.58 2.80 -39.54
C GLN A 14 9.75 3.52 -38.87
N PHE A 15 10.90 2.87 -38.67
CA PHE A 15 12.09 3.50 -38.06
C PHE A 15 12.66 4.68 -38.87
N LYS A 16 12.32 4.82 -40.17
CA LYS A 16 12.69 5.99 -40.96
C LYS A 16 11.88 7.25 -40.61
N LYS A 17 10.71 7.13 -39.99
CA LYS A 17 9.86 8.28 -39.61
C LYS A 17 10.54 9.13 -38.53
N THR A 18 10.57 10.44 -38.72
CA THR A 18 11.20 11.40 -37.78
C THR A 18 10.66 11.27 -36.36
N SER A 19 9.34 11.11 -36.19
CA SER A 19 8.73 10.92 -34.88
C SER A 19 9.24 9.67 -34.15
N ILE A 20 9.38 8.54 -34.84
CA ILE A 20 9.84 7.28 -34.25
C ILE A 20 11.32 7.36 -33.87
N LYS A 21 12.14 8.02 -34.70
CA LYS A 21 13.57 8.26 -34.40
C LYS A 21 13.80 9.10 -33.15
N ILE A 22 12.82 9.91 -32.74
CA ILE A 22 12.91 10.76 -31.55
C ILE A 22 12.30 10.04 -30.34
N ILE A 23 11.09 9.49 -30.49
CA ILE A 23 10.32 8.97 -29.35
C ILE A 23 10.96 7.70 -28.75
N ILE A 24 11.40 6.75 -29.58
CA ILE A 24 11.96 5.49 -29.06
C ILE A 24 13.24 5.75 -28.23
N PRO A 25 14.23 6.52 -28.70
CA PRO A 25 15.39 6.86 -27.87
C PRO A 25 15.04 7.57 -26.57
N ILE A 26 14.04 8.47 -26.56
CA ILE A 26 13.59 9.12 -25.32
C ILE A 26 13.01 8.10 -24.34
N ILE A 27 12.18 7.17 -24.83
CA ILE A 27 11.64 6.08 -23.99
C ILE A 27 12.78 5.25 -23.41
N LEU A 28 13.76 4.85 -24.22
CA LEU A 28 14.88 4.04 -23.74
C LEU A 28 15.80 4.83 -22.79
N LEU A 29 16.03 6.12 -23.04
CA LEU A 29 16.78 7.00 -22.14
C LEU A 29 16.10 7.11 -20.77
N SER A 30 14.76 7.12 -20.74
CA SER A 30 14.02 7.15 -19.48
C SER A 30 14.34 5.93 -18.58
N ALA A 31 14.71 4.77 -19.14
CA ALA A 31 15.14 3.60 -18.38
C ALA A 31 16.46 3.78 -17.64
N ILE A 32 17.27 4.75 -18.06
CA ILE A 32 18.50 5.13 -17.37
C ILE A 32 18.20 6.22 -16.33
N VAL A 33 17.40 7.21 -16.72
CA VAL A 33 17.08 8.38 -15.88
C VAL A 33 16.21 8.00 -14.68
N LEU A 34 15.27 7.06 -14.84
CA LEU A 34 14.32 6.69 -13.80
C LEU A 34 15.01 6.16 -12.52
N PRO A 35 15.88 5.13 -12.56
CA PRO A 35 16.58 4.68 -11.35
C PRO A 35 17.44 5.77 -10.70
N LEU A 36 18.11 6.60 -11.51
CA LEU A 36 18.91 7.74 -11.03
C LEU A 36 18.06 8.84 -10.36
N GLY A 37 16.83 9.02 -10.85
CA GLY A 37 15.87 9.95 -10.25
C GLY A 37 15.34 9.41 -8.93
N ILE A 38 14.92 8.13 -8.90
CA ILE A 38 14.37 7.46 -7.72
C ILE A 38 15.41 7.39 -6.60
N SER A 39 16.70 7.21 -6.92
CA SER A 39 17.76 7.17 -5.92
C SER A 39 17.96 8.51 -5.18
N LYS A 40 17.47 9.62 -5.74
CA LYS A 40 17.56 10.96 -5.12
C LYS A 40 16.33 11.35 -4.30
N ILE A 41 15.24 10.59 -4.37
CA ILE A 41 14.01 10.88 -3.61
C ILE A 41 14.28 10.53 -2.14
N ASN A 42 13.96 11.39 -1.18
CA ASN A 42 14.09 11.03 0.24
C ASN A 42 13.08 9.93 0.60
N VAL A 43 13.49 8.94 1.40
CA VAL A 43 12.58 7.88 1.90
C VAL A 43 11.52 8.46 2.81
N ASP A 44 11.84 9.55 3.50
CA ASP A 44 10.89 10.24 4.35
C ASP A 44 10.42 11.55 3.72
N SER A 45 9.53 11.43 2.73
CA SER A 45 9.03 12.58 1.96
C SER A 45 8.15 13.53 2.79
N ASN A 46 7.63 13.08 3.94
CA ASN A 46 6.64 13.80 4.72
C ASN A 46 7.21 14.58 5.92
N ILE A 47 8.50 14.42 6.25
CA ILE A 47 9.14 15.13 7.37
C ILE A 47 8.96 16.64 7.24
N LYS A 48 9.12 17.19 6.03
CA LYS A 48 8.98 18.63 5.83
C LYS A 48 7.58 19.13 6.22
N ASN A 49 6.53 18.46 5.74
CA ASN A 49 5.15 18.81 6.05
C ASN A 49 4.84 18.63 7.54
N ALA A 50 5.36 17.55 8.15
CA ALA A 50 5.25 17.33 9.58
C ALA A 50 5.90 18.46 10.38
N MET A 51 7.11 18.88 9.99
CA MET A 51 7.85 19.97 10.65
C MET A 51 7.10 21.31 10.54
N GLU A 52 6.59 21.66 9.36
CA GLU A 52 5.79 22.87 9.18
C GLU A 52 4.53 22.85 10.06
N SER A 53 3.84 21.71 10.13
CA SER A 53 2.68 21.53 11.01
C SER A 53 3.05 21.66 12.50
N ASN A 54 4.15 21.05 12.92
CA ASN A 54 4.59 21.09 14.32
C ASN A 54 5.02 22.49 14.76
N LEU A 55 5.68 23.26 13.88
CA LEU A 55 6.02 24.66 14.12
C LEU A 55 4.79 25.53 14.31
N PHE A 56 3.78 25.38 13.44
CA PHE A 56 2.52 26.11 13.55
C PHE A 56 1.82 25.83 14.89
N LEU A 57 1.72 24.55 15.28
CA LEU A 57 1.09 24.17 16.54
C LEU A 57 1.85 24.71 17.76
N LEU A 58 3.18 24.74 17.71
CA LEU A 58 4.00 25.32 18.77
C LEU A 58 3.79 26.85 18.87
N GLU A 59 3.67 27.55 17.74
CA GLU A 59 3.39 28.99 17.71
C GLU A 59 2.01 29.31 18.30
N ASP A 60 0.98 28.54 17.95
CA ASP A 60 -0.38 28.68 18.49
C ASP A 60 -0.43 28.51 20.01
N VAL A 61 0.27 27.50 20.54
CA VAL A 61 0.40 27.30 21.99
C VAL A 61 1.13 28.47 22.65
N ASN A 62 2.20 28.99 22.05
CA ASN A 62 2.92 30.15 22.58
C ASN A 62 2.03 31.40 22.63
N ASN A 63 1.26 31.66 21.57
CA ASN A 63 0.32 32.79 21.50
C ASN A 63 -0.78 32.65 22.56
N SER A 64 -1.30 31.43 22.77
CA SER A 64 -2.28 31.13 23.81
C SER A 64 -1.73 31.42 25.22
N ILE A 65 -0.50 30.99 25.51
CA ILE A 65 0.18 31.31 26.78
C ILE A 65 0.37 32.82 26.94
N GLU A 66 0.77 33.53 25.88
CA GLU A 66 0.98 34.97 25.92
C GLU A 66 -0.32 35.74 26.22
N SER A 67 -1.43 35.31 25.63
CA SER A 67 -2.76 35.91 25.86
C SER A 67 -3.19 35.81 27.32
N LEU A 68 -2.84 34.71 28.00
CA LEU A 68 -3.16 34.45 29.41
C LEU A 68 -2.20 35.13 30.39
N ASN A 69 -1.05 35.67 29.95
CA ASN A 69 -0.06 36.28 30.86
C ASN A 69 -0.62 37.47 31.67
N LYS A 70 -1.65 38.15 31.16
CA LYS A 70 -2.28 39.30 31.81
C LYS A 70 -3.48 38.93 32.69
N ASP A 71 -4.01 37.72 32.56
CA ASP A 71 -5.15 37.25 33.34
C ASP A 71 -4.67 36.56 34.63
N LYS A 72 -5.06 37.12 35.77
CA LYS A 72 -4.72 36.58 37.10
C LYS A 72 -5.80 35.66 37.67
N ASN A 73 -6.87 35.40 36.92
CA ASN A 73 -7.94 34.50 37.34
C ASN A 73 -7.40 33.09 37.57
N GLN A 74 -7.93 32.40 38.60
CA GLN A 74 -7.54 31.04 38.97
C GLN A 74 -7.70 30.07 37.79
N LYS A 75 -8.76 30.21 36.99
CA LYS A 75 -8.99 29.39 35.79
C LYS A 75 -7.92 29.62 34.71
N ALA A 76 -7.54 30.88 34.48
CA ALA A 76 -6.48 31.24 33.52
C ALA A 76 -5.11 30.69 33.95
N GLN A 77 -4.83 30.63 35.27
CA GLN A 77 -3.61 30.03 35.78
C GLN A 77 -3.56 28.51 35.56
N ILE A 78 -4.68 27.81 35.77
CA ILE A 78 -4.77 26.36 35.50
C ILE A 78 -4.59 26.08 34.01
N GLU A 79 -5.31 26.83 33.16
CA GLU A 79 -5.19 26.69 31.70
C GLU A 79 -3.76 26.95 31.23
N LYS A 80 -3.09 27.96 31.79
CA LYS A 80 -1.68 28.25 31.51
C LYS A 80 -0.75 27.09 31.90
N ALA A 81 -0.99 26.41 33.01
CA ALA A 81 -0.19 25.27 33.44
C ALA A 81 -0.28 24.10 32.44
N TYR A 82 -1.49 23.78 31.97
CA TYR A 82 -1.67 22.78 30.91
C TYR A 82 -1.03 23.20 29.58
N LEU A 83 -1.16 24.47 29.18
CA LEU A 83 -0.50 24.98 27.98
C LEU A 83 1.03 24.96 28.08
N GLN A 84 1.60 25.13 29.27
CA GLN A 84 3.04 24.96 29.48
C GLN A 84 3.49 23.50 29.27
N ALA A 85 2.73 22.53 29.77
CA ALA A 85 2.96 21.12 29.50
C ALA A 85 2.81 20.78 28.00
N GLU A 86 1.77 21.29 27.33
CA GLU A 86 1.59 21.14 25.87
C GLU A 86 2.74 21.79 25.10
N LYS A 87 3.25 22.93 25.54
CA LYS A 87 4.41 23.59 24.93
C LYS A 87 5.65 22.70 25.00
N GLU A 88 5.97 22.12 26.16
CA GLU A 88 7.10 21.18 26.28
C GLU A 88 6.95 20.01 25.31
N TYR A 89 5.75 19.42 25.24
CA TYR A 89 5.42 18.35 24.29
C TYR A 89 5.63 18.78 22.82
N ARG A 90 5.10 19.93 22.40
CA ARG A 90 5.25 20.43 21.03
C ARG A 90 6.70 20.78 20.69
N GLN A 91 7.45 21.26 21.68
CA GLN A 91 8.87 21.56 21.51
C GLN A 91 9.66 20.30 21.15
N LEU A 92 9.34 19.14 21.73
CA LEU A 92 9.99 17.86 21.38
C LEU A 92 9.84 17.52 19.90
N PHE A 93 8.67 17.75 19.31
CA PHE A 93 8.44 17.49 17.89
C PHE A 93 9.29 18.36 16.97
N VAL A 94 9.46 19.63 17.34
CA VAL A 94 10.24 20.60 16.57
C VAL A 94 11.74 20.34 16.74
N ASP A 95 12.23 20.24 17.97
CA ASP A 95 13.65 20.13 18.28
C ASP A 95 14.24 18.81 17.76
N TYR A 96 13.48 17.72 17.86
CA TYR A 96 13.92 16.38 17.47
C TYR A 96 13.33 15.91 16.13
N LYS A 97 12.69 16.82 15.38
CA LYS A 97 12.18 16.60 14.02
C LYS A 97 11.30 15.35 13.89
N ILE A 98 10.39 15.16 14.84
CA ILE A 98 9.50 14.00 14.90
C ILE A 98 8.48 14.10 13.75
N GLY A 99 8.51 13.12 12.84
CA GLY A 99 7.59 13.00 11.71
C GLY A 99 6.34 12.15 12.02
N PHE A 100 5.39 12.09 11.06
CA PHE A 100 4.11 11.37 11.22
C PHE A 100 4.21 9.85 11.43
N ASP A 101 5.34 9.22 11.09
CA ASP A 101 5.55 7.76 11.23
C ASP A 101 6.81 7.44 12.07
N ASP A 102 7.26 8.38 12.89
CA ASP A 102 8.43 8.22 13.76
C ASP A 102 8.01 7.58 15.08
N TRP A 103 8.77 6.59 15.55
CA TRP A 103 8.51 5.89 16.81
C TRP A 103 8.50 6.84 18.01
N LYS A 104 9.25 7.96 17.93
CA LYS A 104 9.28 8.99 18.98
C LYS A 104 7.93 9.64 19.23
N GLN A 105 7.02 9.61 18.25
CA GLN A 105 5.66 10.13 18.43
C GLN A 105 4.97 9.47 19.61
N LYS A 106 5.10 8.13 19.73
CA LYS A 106 4.49 7.38 20.82
C LYS A 106 5.03 7.82 22.19
N GLU A 107 6.34 7.95 22.31
CA GLU A 107 6.94 8.39 23.57
C GLU A 107 6.62 9.86 23.89
N ALA A 108 6.45 10.71 22.87
CA ALA A 108 6.02 12.09 23.08
C ALA A 108 4.55 12.16 23.52
N GLU A 109 3.67 11.32 22.98
CA GLU A 109 2.27 11.24 23.41
C GLU A 109 2.15 10.76 24.87
N GLU A 110 2.92 9.76 25.25
CA GLU A 110 3.04 9.29 26.65
C GLU A 110 3.63 10.38 27.55
N PHE A 111 4.67 11.09 27.09
CA PHE A 111 5.23 12.24 27.80
C PHE A 111 4.15 13.29 28.09
N ARG A 112 3.31 13.61 27.10
CA ARG A 112 2.21 14.57 27.28
C ARG A 112 1.20 14.08 28.30
N TYR A 113 0.80 12.82 28.22
CA TYR A 113 -0.15 12.22 29.17
C TYR A 113 0.38 12.31 30.61
N ILE A 114 1.65 11.96 30.83
CA ILE A 114 2.28 12.08 32.15
C ILE A 114 2.41 13.55 32.58
N ALA A 115 2.77 14.46 31.67
CA ALA A 115 2.86 15.89 31.98
C ALA A 115 1.51 16.49 32.40
N TYR A 116 0.41 16.07 31.77
CA TYR A 116 -0.93 16.51 32.16
C TYR A 116 -1.37 15.95 33.52
N ASN A 117 -1.02 14.71 33.82
CA ASN A 117 -1.24 14.12 35.14
C ASN A 117 -0.39 14.82 36.23
N LEU A 118 0.84 15.20 35.89
CA LEU A 118 1.72 15.98 36.76
C LEU A 118 1.10 17.35 37.09
N VAL A 119 0.59 18.07 36.08
CA VAL A 119 -0.15 19.32 36.30
C VAL A 119 -1.35 19.09 37.23
N ALA A 120 -2.11 18.02 37.02
CA ALA A 120 -3.27 17.73 37.87
C ALA A 120 -2.88 17.51 39.36
N ILE A 121 -1.85 16.70 39.65
CA ILE A 121 -1.41 16.47 41.03
C ILE A 121 -0.79 17.73 41.65
N GLU A 122 -0.06 18.54 40.89
CA GLU A 122 0.50 19.83 41.33
C GLU A 122 -0.61 20.81 41.74
N LEU A 123 -1.72 20.86 41.00
CA LEU A 123 -2.88 21.68 41.38
C LEU A 123 -3.49 21.22 42.71
N VAL A 124 -3.62 19.91 42.92
CA VAL A 124 -4.10 19.36 44.20
C VAL A 124 -3.14 19.70 45.34
N LEU A 125 -1.82 19.56 45.12
CA LEU A 125 -0.77 19.88 46.10
C LEU A 125 -0.74 21.38 46.44
N ASN A 126 -1.01 22.24 45.46
CA ASN A 126 -1.10 23.69 45.63
C ASN A 126 -2.40 24.16 46.31
N GLY A 127 -3.28 23.23 46.70
CA GLY A 127 -4.48 23.52 47.49
C GLY A 127 -5.65 24.06 46.68
N TYR A 128 -5.69 23.82 45.36
CA TYR A 128 -6.86 24.15 44.56
C TYR A 128 -8.07 23.30 44.99
N ARG A 129 -9.28 23.85 44.85
CA ARG A 129 -10.51 23.13 45.21
C ARG A 129 -10.82 22.04 44.18
N GLN A 130 -11.37 20.93 44.65
CA GLN A 130 -11.68 19.76 43.82
C GLN A 130 -12.60 20.08 42.65
N ASP A 131 -13.68 20.83 42.86
CA ASP A 131 -14.61 21.27 41.81
C ASP A 131 -13.88 22.03 40.69
N VAL A 132 -13.02 22.98 41.06
CA VAL A 132 -12.27 23.82 40.10
C VAL A 132 -11.27 22.99 39.30
N VAL A 133 -10.56 22.06 39.93
CA VAL A 133 -9.60 21.19 39.24
C VAL A 133 -10.32 20.26 38.27
N LEU A 134 -11.41 19.60 38.70
CA LEU A 134 -12.16 18.67 37.85
C LEU A 134 -12.78 19.35 36.63
N GLU A 135 -13.29 20.57 36.76
CA GLU A 135 -13.82 21.36 35.64
C GLU A 135 -12.74 21.80 34.63
N SER A 136 -11.47 21.76 35.02
CA SER A 136 -10.34 22.30 34.24
C SER A 136 -9.37 21.23 33.73
N LEU A 137 -9.65 19.94 33.97
CA LEU A 137 -8.79 18.85 33.51
C LEU A 137 -8.71 18.79 31.99
N GLN A 138 -7.52 18.54 31.47
CA GLN A 138 -7.29 18.28 30.05
C GLN A 138 -6.65 16.90 29.89
N GLY A 139 -7.34 15.96 29.23
CA GLY A 139 -6.78 14.64 28.89
C GLY A 139 -6.36 13.77 30.09
N VAL A 140 -6.85 14.06 31.29
CA VAL A 140 -6.59 13.32 32.54
C VAL A 140 -7.88 12.66 33.02
N ASN A 141 -7.78 11.45 33.60
CA ASN A 141 -8.93 10.76 34.17
C ASN A 141 -9.41 11.44 35.46
N PRO A 142 -10.64 11.98 35.50
CA PRO A 142 -11.19 12.61 36.71
C PRO A 142 -11.17 11.70 37.95
N ASP A 143 -11.44 10.41 37.77
CA ASP A 143 -11.52 9.45 38.87
C ASP A 143 -10.17 9.22 39.55
N GLU A 144 -9.06 9.33 38.81
CA GLU A 144 -7.71 9.28 39.37
C GLU A 144 -7.41 10.54 40.17
N VAL A 145 -7.83 11.71 39.68
CA VAL A 145 -7.62 12.99 40.35
C VAL A 145 -8.41 13.08 41.65
N ILE A 146 -9.63 12.52 41.69
CA ILE A 146 -10.43 12.44 42.92
C ILE A 146 -9.67 11.71 44.02
N LYS A 147 -9.01 10.59 43.70
CA LYS A 147 -8.21 9.82 44.67
C LYS A 147 -7.08 10.66 45.28
N TYR A 148 -6.50 11.60 44.53
CA TYR A 148 -5.47 12.50 45.08
C TYR A 148 -6.00 13.38 46.22
N TYR A 149 -7.29 13.72 46.26
CA TYR A 149 -7.86 14.48 47.38
C TYR A 149 -8.00 13.64 48.65
N GLU A 150 -8.17 12.33 48.50
CA GLU A 150 -8.29 11.37 49.61
C GLU A 150 -6.93 10.92 50.18
N MET A 151 -5.83 11.16 49.44
CA MET A 151 -4.48 10.79 49.83
C MET A 151 -3.87 11.70 50.90
N THR A 152 -2.94 11.15 51.68
CA THR A 152 -2.05 11.94 52.56
C THR A 152 -1.10 12.80 51.72
N LEU A 153 -0.58 13.90 52.30
CA LEU A 153 0.38 14.77 51.62
C LEU A 153 1.64 14.02 51.16
N GLU A 154 2.10 13.07 51.97
CA GLU A 154 3.25 12.21 51.66
C GLU A 154 2.98 11.37 50.40
N ASN A 155 1.84 10.68 50.34
CA ASN A 155 1.47 9.88 49.17
C ASN A 155 1.28 10.73 47.90
N LYS A 156 0.73 11.96 48.03
CA LYS A 156 0.61 12.87 46.87
C LYS A 156 1.98 13.25 46.31
N LYS A 157 2.96 13.53 47.19
CA LYS A 157 4.34 13.84 46.77
C LYS A 157 5.03 12.64 46.16
N GLU A 158 4.78 11.43 46.64
CA GLU A 158 5.30 10.22 45.99
C GLU A 158 4.76 10.05 44.57
N VAL A 159 3.48 10.32 44.35
CA VAL A 159 2.86 10.30 43.01
C VAL A 159 3.48 11.37 42.10
N GLU A 160 3.65 12.60 42.60
CA GLU A 160 4.32 13.69 41.88
C GLU A 160 5.75 13.31 41.47
N ILE A 161 6.57 12.80 42.40
CA ILE A 161 7.95 12.36 42.14
C ILE A 161 7.97 11.26 41.08
N LYS A 162 7.02 10.32 41.13
CA LYS A 162 6.90 9.25 40.14
C LYS A 162 6.59 9.80 38.75
N PHE A 163 5.62 10.72 38.62
CA PHE A 163 5.31 11.34 37.33
C PHE A 163 6.49 12.15 36.79
N ILE A 164 7.23 12.88 37.64
CA ILE A 164 8.44 13.60 37.23
C ILE A 164 9.48 12.62 36.67
N ALA A 165 9.74 11.51 37.38
CA ALA A 165 10.71 10.50 36.94
C ALA A 165 10.30 9.82 35.64
N GLU A 166 9.02 9.46 35.48
CA GLU A 166 8.50 8.88 34.24
C GLU A 166 8.56 9.87 33.07
N LYS A 167 8.19 11.14 33.30
CA LYS A 167 8.26 12.21 32.29
C LYS A 167 9.68 12.42 31.78
N GLU A 168 10.67 12.55 32.68
CA GLU A 168 12.06 12.77 32.28
C GLU A 168 12.66 11.51 31.61
N LYS A 169 12.29 10.29 32.03
CA LYS A 169 12.71 9.05 31.35
C LYS A 169 12.23 9.02 29.88
N LEU A 170 10.97 9.37 29.62
CA LEU A 170 10.41 9.41 28.26
C LEU A 170 11.10 10.47 27.40
N LYS A 171 11.35 11.63 28.00
CA LYS A 171 12.09 12.72 27.36
C LYS A 171 13.51 12.28 26.99
N ASP A 172 14.25 11.67 27.91
CA ASP A 172 15.61 11.19 27.66
C ASP A 172 15.68 10.18 26.51
N ILE A 173 14.68 9.30 26.39
CA ILE A 173 14.59 8.35 25.27
C ILE A 173 14.48 9.08 23.92
N ILE A 174 13.64 10.12 23.86
CA ILE A 174 13.45 10.94 22.65
C ILE A 174 14.74 11.71 22.32
N ILE A 175 15.30 12.40 23.32
CA ILE A 175 16.49 13.27 23.15
C ILE A 175 17.68 12.47 22.65
N ASN A 176 17.91 11.29 23.25
CA ASN A 176 19.05 10.44 22.91
C ASN A 176 18.80 9.54 21.70
N ASN A 177 17.62 9.61 21.06
CA ASN A 177 17.20 8.70 20.00
C ASN A 177 17.37 7.21 20.41
N ASP A 178 17.05 6.89 21.66
CA ASP A 178 17.23 5.56 22.25
C ASP A 178 16.09 4.62 21.83
N TYR A 179 16.17 4.13 20.59
CA TYR A 179 15.17 3.22 20.05
C TYR A 179 15.10 1.89 20.83
N MET A 180 16.19 1.47 21.48
CA MET A 180 16.24 0.25 22.29
C MET A 180 15.47 0.44 23.60
N GLY A 181 15.65 1.59 24.24
CA GLY A 181 14.86 2.00 25.41
C GLY A 181 13.36 2.07 25.08
N HIS A 182 13.01 2.62 23.91
CA HIS A 182 11.63 2.60 23.41
C HIS A 182 11.09 1.17 23.24
N THR A 183 11.80 0.29 22.54
CA THR A 183 11.36 -1.11 22.36
C THR A 183 11.23 -1.84 23.71
N ALA A 184 12.14 -1.58 24.67
CA ALA A 184 12.05 -2.14 26.02
C ALA A 184 10.79 -1.67 26.76
N LEU A 185 10.46 -0.37 26.68
CA LEU A 185 9.23 0.18 27.25
C LEU A 185 7.98 -0.42 26.60
N GLU A 186 7.98 -0.64 25.29
CA GLU A 186 6.86 -1.29 24.62
C GLU A 186 6.64 -2.72 25.10
N ILE A 187 7.72 -3.49 25.31
CA ILE A 187 7.66 -4.82 25.90
C ILE A 187 7.07 -4.76 27.30
N GLU A 188 7.61 -3.89 28.17
CA GLU A 188 7.14 -3.72 29.56
C GLU A 188 5.65 -3.35 29.60
N ARG A 189 5.22 -2.40 28.77
CA ARG A 189 3.81 -1.98 28.67
C ARG A 189 2.91 -3.16 28.29
N LYS A 190 3.25 -3.90 27.23
CA LYS A 190 2.44 -5.06 26.78
C LYS A 190 2.43 -6.19 27.80
N GLU A 191 3.53 -6.46 28.49
CA GLU A 191 3.60 -7.45 29.57
C GLU A 191 2.68 -7.08 30.74
N LYS A 192 2.65 -5.80 31.12
CA LYS A 192 1.74 -5.28 32.15
C LYS A 192 0.27 -5.44 31.74
N TYR A 193 -0.08 -5.19 30.47
CA TYR A 193 -1.44 -5.46 29.96
C TYR A 193 -1.80 -6.94 30.03
N ILE A 194 -0.89 -7.84 29.64
CA ILE A 194 -1.09 -9.29 29.77
C ILE A 194 -1.32 -9.69 31.23
N GLU A 195 -0.55 -9.13 32.17
CA GLU A 195 -0.74 -9.42 33.60
C GLU A 195 -2.12 -8.96 34.10
N GLY A 196 -2.57 -7.78 33.69
CA GLY A 196 -3.92 -7.28 33.96
C GLY A 196 -4.99 -8.24 33.45
N ASN A 197 -4.89 -8.67 32.19
CA ASN A 197 -5.84 -9.60 31.59
C ASN A 197 -5.80 -10.99 32.24
N LYS A 198 -4.64 -11.46 32.73
CA LYS A 198 -4.54 -12.70 33.51
C LYS A 198 -5.28 -12.60 34.85
N LYS A 199 -5.32 -11.42 35.48
CA LYS A 199 -6.10 -11.20 36.72
C LYS A 199 -7.60 -11.32 36.46
N ILE A 200 -8.10 -10.77 35.36
CA ILE A 200 -9.51 -10.91 34.94
C ILE A 200 -9.88 -12.39 34.76
N ILE A 201 -9.05 -13.16 34.06
CA ILE A 201 -9.25 -14.61 33.86
C ILE A 201 -9.30 -15.35 35.20
N TYR A 202 -8.37 -15.04 36.11
CA TYR A 202 -8.33 -15.64 37.44
C TYR A 202 -9.59 -15.31 38.26
N GLU A 203 -10.07 -14.07 38.22
CA GLU A 203 -11.30 -13.66 38.91
C GLU A 203 -12.54 -14.37 38.37
N TYR A 204 -12.64 -14.52 37.05
CA TYR A 204 -13.70 -15.29 36.41
C TYR A 204 -13.70 -16.75 36.85
N GLU A 205 -12.58 -17.46 36.73
CA GLU A 205 -12.49 -18.88 37.12
C GLU A 205 -12.75 -19.07 38.61
N LYS A 206 -12.30 -18.13 39.46
CA LYS A 206 -12.59 -18.14 40.89
C LYS A 206 -14.08 -17.97 41.19
N LEU A 207 -14.79 -17.07 40.50
CA LEU A 207 -16.23 -16.87 40.72
C LEU A 207 -17.04 -18.04 40.14
N LYS A 208 -16.68 -18.53 38.96
CA LYS A 208 -17.28 -19.71 38.33
C LYS A 208 -17.18 -20.95 39.21
N ALA A 209 -16.03 -21.18 39.84
CA ALA A 209 -15.84 -22.29 40.77
C ALA A 209 -16.72 -22.19 42.03
N LYS A 210 -17.09 -20.98 42.45
CA LYS A 210 -18.02 -20.76 43.58
C LYS A 210 -19.48 -21.04 43.22
N ASN A 211 -19.82 -21.07 41.93
CA ASN A 211 -21.16 -21.31 41.41
C ASN A 211 -22.26 -20.51 42.15
N PRO A 212 -22.22 -19.16 42.09
CA PRO A 212 -23.18 -18.32 42.78
C PRO A 212 -24.62 -18.60 42.33
N ASN A 213 -25.53 -18.69 43.31
CA ASN A 213 -26.94 -19.03 43.06
C ASN A 213 -27.86 -17.81 43.20
N ASP A 214 -27.39 -16.75 43.85
CA ASP A 214 -28.03 -15.44 43.94
C ASP A 214 -27.99 -14.68 42.61
N GLU A 215 -28.93 -13.76 42.42
CA GLU A 215 -29.12 -13.01 41.18
C GLU A 215 -27.92 -12.11 40.87
N GLU A 216 -27.40 -11.39 41.88
CA GLU A 216 -26.21 -10.53 41.77
C GLU A 216 -24.95 -11.34 41.38
N GLY A 217 -24.71 -12.48 42.02
CA GLY A 217 -23.58 -13.34 41.70
C GLY A 217 -23.68 -13.98 40.31
N LYS A 218 -24.89 -14.27 39.81
CA LYS A 218 -25.09 -14.76 38.43
C LYS A 218 -24.86 -13.66 37.40
N GLU A 219 -25.34 -12.46 37.65
CA GLU A 219 -25.12 -11.30 36.77
C GLU A 219 -23.63 -10.98 36.64
N LYS A 220 -22.93 -10.89 37.78
CA LYS A 220 -21.48 -10.68 37.83
C LYS A 220 -20.69 -11.80 37.14
N LEU A 221 -21.16 -13.04 37.23
CA LEU A 221 -20.53 -14.17 36.54
C LEU A 221 -20.66 -14.05 35.01
N GLU A 222 -21.80 -13.61 34.49
CA GLU A 222 -21.98 -13.40 33.05
C GLU A 222 -21.24 -12.16 32.53
N GLU A 223 -21.09 -11.11 33.34
CA GLU A 223 -20.21 -9.97 33.03
C GLU A 223 -18.75 -10.41 32.93
N LEU A 224 -18.21 -11.04 33.97
CA LEU A 224 -16.83 -11.54 34.00
C LEU A 224 -16.56 -12.58 32.91
N LYS A 225 -17.56 -13.34 32.48
CA LYS A 225 -17.43 -14.27 31.35
C LYS A 225 -17.17 -13.55 30.04
N LYS A 226 -17.82 -12.41 29.80
CA LYS A 226 -17.57 -11.58 28.61
C LYS A 226 -16.17 -10.98 28.66
N GLU A 227 -15.79 -10.43 29.80
CA GLU A 227 -14.45 -9.87 30.03
C GLU A 227 -13.36 -10.94 29.89
N ASN A 228 -13.56 -12.14 30.45
CA ASN A 228 -12.65 -13.28 30.30
C ASN A 228 -12.44 -13.66 28.83
N ASN A 229 -13.51 -13.73 28.05
CA ASN A 229 -13.42 -14.05 26.62
C ASN A 229 -12.63 -12.98 25.84
N LEU A 230 -12.78 -11.71 26.20
CA LEU A 230 -12.02 -10.61 25.62
C LEU A 230 -10.55 -10.68 26.04
N ALA A 231 -10.28 -10.85 27.34
CA ALA A 231 -8.95 -10.97 27.93
C ALA A 231 -8.13 -12.10 27.29
N ILE A 232 -8.73 -13.27 27.04
CA ILE A 232 -8.08 -14.39 26.35
C ILE A 232 -7.64 -14.00 24.92
N LYS A 233 -8.52 -13.33 24.17
CA LYS A 233 -8.22 -12.89 22.80
C LYS A 233 -7.12 -11.82 22.78
N GLU A 234 -7.17 -10.88 23.71
CA GLU A 234 -6.18 -9.82 23.83
C GLU A 234 -4.81 -10.36 24.24
N ILE A 235 -4.74 -11.31 25.19
CA ILE A 235 -3.46 -11.96 25.56
C ILE A 235 -2.84 -12.62 24.32
N TYR A 236 -3.62 -13.38 23.56
CA TYR A 236 -3.11 -14.02 22.35
C TYR A 236 -2.54 -13.01 21.34
N ALA A 237 -3.23 -11.89 21.11
CA ALA A 237 -2.75 -10.82 20.24
C ALA A 237 -1.47 -10.14 20.78
N LEU A 238 -1.43 -9.85 22.08
CA LEU A 238 -0.28 -9.23 22.74
C LEU A 238 0.95 -10.16 22.74
N GLU A 239 0.77 -11.46 22.88
CA GLU A 239 1.87 -12.44 22.81
C GLU A 239 2.52 -12.48 21.43
N GLN A 240 1.73 -12.39 20.35
CA GLN A 240 2.25 -12.27 18.98
C GLN A 240 3.03 -10.96 18.78
N ASP A 241 2.51 -9.82 19.28
CA ASP A 241 3.22 -8.55 19.21
C ASP A 241 4.54 -8.59 20.02
N LEU A 242 4.52 -9.22 21.19
CA LEU A 242 5.71 -9.41 22.01
C LEU A 242 6.76 -10.26 21.32
N GLN A 243 6.37 -11.28 20.53
CA GLN A 243 7.32 -12.04 19.74
C GLN A 243 8.09 -11.14 18.76
N VAL A 244 7.38 -10.23 18.08
CA VAL A 244 7.96 -9.25 17.16
C VAL A 244 8.88 -8.27 17.88
N LEU A 245 8.41 -7.68 18.99
CA LEU A 245 9.17 -6.72 19.78
C LEU A 245 10.41 -7.34 20.42
N ARG A 246 10.31 -8.56 20.94
CA ARG A 246 11.46 -9.29 21.50
C ARG A 246 12.48 -9.61 20.42
N PHE A 247 12.03 -10.05 19.24
CA PHE A 247 12.95 -10.22 18.10
C PHE A 247 13.65 -8.90 17.73
N ARG A 248 12.90 -7.79 17.63
CA ARG A 248 13.45 -6.45 17.37
C ARG A 248 14.52 -6.09 18.39
N TYR A 249 14.24 -6.28 19.68
CA TYR A 249 15.15 -6.00 20.78
C TYR A 249 16.39 -6.88 20.73
N ASP A 250 16.23 -8.20 20.64
CA ASP A 250 17.32 -9.18 20.65
C ASP A 250 18.26 -9.00 19.46
N LYS A 251 17.70 -8.68 18.29
CA LYS A 251 18.46 -8.43 17.04
C LYS A 251 18.88 -6.97 16.88
N LYS A 252 18.55 -6.10 17.84
CA LYS A 252 18.87 -4.66 17.87
C LYS A 252 18.43 -3.91 16.61
N VAL A 253 17.25 -4.23 16.09
CA VAL A 253 16.73 -3.64 14.85
C VAL A 253 16.18 -2.24 15.12
N ASP A 254 16.81 -1.23 14.52
CA ASP A 254 16.35 0.16 14.58
C ASP A 254 15.03 0.39 13.82
N TYR A 255 14.50 1.60 13.90
CA TYR A 255 13.26 2.00 13.20
C TYR A 255 13.54 2.75 11.89
N ASP A 256 14.75 2.66 11.33
CA ASP A 256 15.10 3.34 10.07
C ASP A 256 14.32 2.73 8.90
N LYS A 257 13.72 3.58 8.06
CA LYS A 257 13.00 3.17 6.84
C LYS A 257 13.94 2.62 5.76
N ASN A 258 15.25 2.78 5.88
CA ASN A 258 16.26 2.12 5.04
C ASN A 258 16.70 0.76 5.57
N ASN A 259 16.24 0.36 6.76
CA ASN A 259 16.52 -0.95 7.33
C ASN A 259 15.45 -1.94 6.91
N TRP A 260 15.81 -2.90 6.05
CA TRP A 260 14.84 -3.88 5.55
C TRP A 260 14.22 -4.72 6.67
N LYS A 261 14.94 -4.97 7.77
CA LYS A 261 14.41 -5.72 8.92
C LYS A 261 13.30 -4.95 9.63
N ASN A 262 13.48 -3.64 9.79
CA ASN A 262 12.44 -2.76 10.31
C ASN A 262 11.19 -2.81 9.44
N ASN A 263 11.35 -2.71 8.12
CA ASN A 263 10.23 -2.73 7.20
C ASN A 263 9.55 -4.11 7.15
N SER A 264 10.32 -5.21 7.25
CA SER A 264 9.77 -6.56 7.42
C SER A 264 8.98 -6.71 8.71
N ILE A 265 9.49 -6.18 9.83
CA ILE A 265 8.77 -6.14 11.11
C ILE A 265 7.45 -5.38 10.97
N LYS A 266 7.47 -4.17 10.38
CA LYS A 266 6.25 -3.40 10.11
C LYS A 266 5.26 -4.14 9.21
N SER A 267 5.75 -4.90 8.23
CA SER A 267 4.90 -5.76 7.39
C SER A 267 4.29 -6.93 8.18
N ILE A 268 5.02 -7.52 9.14
CA ILE A 268 4.47 -8.54 10.04
C ILE A 268 3.38 -7.93 10.93
N GLU A 269 3.64 -6.78 11.55
CA GLU A 269 2.67 -6.06 12.39
C GLU A 269 1.38 -5.77 11.61
N LYS A 270 1.50 -5.21 10.40
CA LYS A 270 0.37 -4.95 9.50
C LYS A 270 -0.41 -6.24 9.16
N ASN A 271 0.27 -7.32 8.80
CA ASN A 271 -0.38 -8.58 8.46
C ASN A 271 -1.05 -9.24 9.68
N LEU A 272 -0.48 -9.10 10.88
CA LEU A 272 -1.10 -9.55 12.12
C LEU A 272 -2.38 -8.75 12.42
N GLU A 273 -2.36 -7.43 12.24
CA GLU A 273 -3.56 -6.61 12.37
C GLU A 273 -4.66 -7.02 11.37
N GLU A 274 -4.28 -7.30 10.12
CA GLU A 274 -5.22 -7.76 9.10
C GLU A 274 -5.78 -9.16 9.43
N PHE A 275 -4.93 -10.09 9.86
CA PHE A 275 -5.32 -11.45 10.27
C PHE A 275 -6.25 -11.45 11.50
N ARG A 276 -6.08 -10.51 12.42
CA ARG A 276 -6.91 -10.39 13.64
C ARG A 276 -8.28 -9.76 13.37
N ARG A 277 -8.56 -9.25 12.17
CA ARG A 277 -9.88 -8.70 11.85
C ARG A 277 -10.93 -9.79 11.94
N THR A 278 -11.99 -9.54 12.71
CA THR A 278 -13.07 -10.50 12.88
C THR A 278 -13.94 -10.59 11.63
N MET A 279 -14.20 -11.81 11.19
CA MET A 279 -15.22 -12.10 10.18
C MET A 279 -16.59 -11.57 10.62
N GLN A 280 -17.31 -10.93 9.71
CA GLN A 280 -18.67 -10.46 9.95
C GLN A 280 -19.66 -11.62 9.98
N THR A 281 -20.67 -11.54 10.83
CA THR A 281 -21.80 -12.48 10.81
C THR A 281 -22.65 -12.29 9.55
N GLU A 282 -23.43 -13.30 9.15
CA GLU A 282 -24.33 -13.20 7.99
C GLU A 282 -25.28 -12.00 8.07
N LYS A 283 -25.75 -11.66 9.28
CA LYS A 283 -26.64 -10.52 9.52
C LYS A 283 -25.91 -9.19 9.30
N GLU A 284 -24.71 -9.04 9.85
CA GLU A 284 -23.87 -7.84 9.68
C GLU A 284 -23.45 -7.66 8.23
N PHE A 285 -22.98 -8.74 7.61
CA PHE A 285 -22.63 -8.77 6.19
C PHE A 285 -23.84 -8.43 5.33
N SER A 286 -25.01 -9.03 5.56
CA SER A 286 -26.23 -8.73 4.79
C SER A 286 -26.64 -7.26 4.93
N SER A 287 -26.54 -6.67 6.13
CA SER A 287 -26.82 -5.25 6.32
C SER A 287 -25.82 -4.37 5.56
N MET A 288 -24.53 -4.69 5.64
CA MET A 288 -23.47 -3.99 4.93
C MET A 288 -23.65 -4.12 3.41
N ALA A 289 -23.85 -5.34 2.91
CA ALA A 289 -24.03 -5.66 1.50
C ALA A 289 -25.25 -4.94 0.91
N ASN A 290 -26.36 -4.88 1.65
CA ASN A 290 -27.55 -4.12 1.24
C ASN A 290 -27.27 -2.60 1.20
N GLN A 291 -26.62 -2.04 2.22
CA GLN A 291 -26.26 -0.61 2.26
C GLN A 291 -25.26 -0.26 1.15
N GLN A 292 -24.30 -1.15 0.90
CA GLN A 292 -23.22 -0.98 -0.07
C GLN A 292 -23.57 -1.55 -1.45
N ARG A 293 -24.79 -2.04 -1.69
CA ARG A 293 -25.28 -2.71 -2.92
C ARG A 293 -24.25 -3.65 -3.55
N ILE A 294 -23.57 -4.45 -2.72
CA ILE A 294 -22.56 -5.39 -3.17
C ILE A 294 -23.28 -6.64 -3.67
N GLU A 295 -23.00 -7.07 -4.90
CA GLU A 295 -23.52 -8.30 -5.49
C GLU A 295 -22.56 -9.49 -5.25
N ILE A 296 -22.17 -9.74 -4.00
CA ILE A 296 -21.47 -10.99 -3.61
C ILE A 296 -22.32 -11.73 -2.59
N THR A 297 -22.36 -13.05 -2.67
CA THR A 297 -23.08 -13.87 -1.69
C THR A 297 -22.30 -13.93 -0.38
N TYR A 298 -22.97 -14.24 0.73
CA TYR A 298 -22.28 -14.46 2.01
C TYR A 298 -21.23 -15.57 1.90
N ASP A 299 -21.53 -16.67 1.20
CA ASP A 299 -20.57 -17.74 0.93
C ASP A 299 -19.33 -17.27 0.13
N GLU A 300 -19.52 -16.38 -0.86
CA GLU A 300 -18.40 -15.79 -1.61
C GLU A 300 -17.56 -14.87 -0.71
N TYR A 301 -18.20 -14.12 0.19
CA TYR A 301 -17.51 -13.35 1.24
C TYR A 301 -16.71 -14.24 2.19
N VAL A 302 -17.30 -15.32 2.73
CA VAL A 302 -16.62 -16.26 3.64
C VAL A 302 -15.35 -16.81 2.97
N LYS A 303 -15.49 -17.29 1.73
CA LYS A 303 -14.37 -17.85 0.97
C LYS A 303 -13.27 -16.82 0.71
N ASN A 304 -13.64 -15.58 0.37
CA ASN A 304 -12.69 -14.50 0.14
C ASN A 304 -11.94 -14.14 1.43
N TYR A 305 -12.65 -14.08 2.56
CA TYR A 305 -12.08 -13.84 3.88
C TYR A 305 -11.09 -14.94 4.28
N GLU A 306 -11.47 -16.22 4.14
CA GLU A 306 -10.57 -17.36 4.41
C GLU A 306 -9.31 -17.30 3.54
N THR A 307 -9.48 -17.04 2.24
CA THR A 307 -8.35 -16.90 1.30
C THR A 307 -7.42 -15.75 1.69
N GLN A 308 -7.97 -14.63 2.16
CA GLN A 308 -7.16 -13.49 2.62
C GLN A 308 -6.40 -13.81 3.90
N ASN A 309 -7.03 -14.50 4.85
CA ASN A 309 -6.39 -14.93 6.08
C ASN A 309 -5.25 -15.92 5.82
N ASP A 310 -5.46 -16.89 4.92
CA ASP A 310 -4.41 -17.82 4.51
C ASP A 310 -3.21 -17.07 3.94
N LYS A 311 -3.44 -16.06 3.08
CA LYS A 311 -2.37 -15.21 2.56
C LYS A 311 -1.64 -14.42 3.63
N CYS A 312 -2.36 -13.82 4.57
CA CYS A 312 -1.72 -13.10 5.68
C CYS A 312 -0.80 -14.03 6.47
N ILE A 313 -1.25 -15.27 6.74
CA ILE A 313 -0.44 -16.29 7.43
C ILE A 313 0.80 -16.67 6.60
N GLU A 314 0.65 -16.90 5.29
CA GLU A 314 1.75 -17.22 4.39
C GLU A 314 2.79 -16.09 4.33
N GLU A 315 2.33 -14.84 4.17
CA GLU A 315 3.19 -13.66 4.17
C GLU A 315 3.93 -13.48 5.50
N ILE A 316 3.25 -13.65 6.64
CA ILE A 316 3.90 -13.60 7.97
C ILE A 316 5.00 -14.66 8.07
N LYS A 317 4.74 -15.89 7.61
CA LYS A 317 5.73 -16.98 7.64
C LYS A 317 6.93 -16.68 6.74
N GLU A 318 6.69 -16.16 5.55
CA GLU A 318 7.75 -15.74 4.62
C GLU A 318 8.60 -14.62 5.20
N LEU A 319 7.98 -13.62 5.83
CA LEU A 319 8.66 -12.51 6.48
C LEU A 319 9.54 -12.98 7.65
N TRP A 320 9.01 -13.85 8.52
CA TRP A 320 9.79 -14.46 9.60
C TRP A 320 10.96 -15.29 9.07
N TYR A 321 10.71 -16.15 8.08
CA TYR A 321 11.77 -16.92 7.45
C TYR A 321 12.85 -16.02 6.83
N GLY A 322 12.45 -14.92 6.19
CA GLY A 322 13.36 -13.92 5.63
C GLY A 322 14.20 -13.24 6.69
N LEU A 323 13.58 -12.85 7.82
CA LEU A 323 14.28 -12.26 8.97
C LEU A 323 15.31 -13.23 9.58
N GLU A 324 14.97 -14.51 9.72
CA GLU A 324 15.85 -15.54 10.28
C GLU A 324 17.01 -15.92 9.35
N ASN A 325 16.80 -15.85 8.04
CA ASN A 325 17.77 -16.28 7.02
C ASN A 325 18.48 -15.11 6.33
N GLU A 326 18.30 -13.87 6.79
CA GLU A 326 18.87 -12.65 6.21
C GLU A 326 18.52 -12.47 4.72
N ILE A 327 17.25 -12.71 4.37
CA ILE A 327 16.71 -12.56 3.01
C ILE A 327 15.71 -11.39 2.99
N PRO A 328 16.12 -10.21 2.49
CA PRO A 328 15.22 -9.06 2.37
C PRO A 328 14.07 -9.32 1.39
N PRO A 329 12.81 -9.15 1.81
CA PRO A 329 11.66 -9.32 0.93
C PRO A 329 11.61 -8.20 -0.11
N LEU A 330 10.90 -8.43 -1.21
CA LEU A 330 10.70 -7.41 -2.24
C LEU A 330 10.04 -6.17 -1.65
N ASN A 331 10.46 -4.99 -2.08
CA ASN A 331 9.93 -3.68 -1.64
C ASN A 331 10.15 -3.35 -0.15
N SER A 332 10.89 -4.17 0.61
CA SER A 332 11.28 -3.84 1.98
C SER A 332 12.24 -2.66 2.05
N ILE A 333 13.08 -2.47 1.05
CA ILE A 333 13.93 -1.29 0.88
C ILE A 333 13.96 -0.95 -0.60
N ARG A 334 14.52 0.22 -0.92
CA ARG A 334 14.83 0.54 -2.31
C ARG A 334 16.10 -0.19 -2.73
N ASP A 335 15.93 -1.21 -3.55
CA ASP A 335 17.00 -1.94 -4.21
C ASP A 335 16.72 -2.02 -5.73
N ALA A 336 17.59 -2.71 -6.48
CA ALA A 336 17.36 -2.85 -7.92
C ALA A 336 16.04 -3.59 -8.21
N ARG A 337 15.69 -4.62 -7.42
CA ARG A 337 14.49 -5.44 -7.61
C ARG A 337 13.22 -4.61 -7.41
N SER A 338 13.14 -3.82 -6.35
CA SER A 338 11.98 -2.97 -6.05
C SER A 338 11.78 -1.90 -7.12
N VAL A 339 12.87 -1.29 -7.61
CA VAL A 339 12.78 -0.25 -8.66
C VAL A 339 12.32 -0.87 -9.97
N ILE A 340 12.85 -2.03 -10.35
CA ILE A 340 12.41 -2.73 -11.56
C ILE A 340 10.94 -3.15 -11.44
N ASP A 341 10.55 -3.82 -10.35
CA ASP A 341 9.17 -4.29 -10.13
C ASP A 341 8.16 -3.13 -10.10
N GLY A 342 8.54 -2.01 -9.48
CA GLY A 342 7.70 -0.82 -9.40
C GLY A 342 7.60 0.02 -10.68
N THR A 343 8.46 -0.18 -11.68
CA THR A 343 8.53 0.72 -12.86
C THR A 343 8.48 0.04 -14.23
N TYR A 344 8.64 -1.28 -14.34
CA TYR A 344 8.65 -1.95 -15.66
C TYR A 344 7.34 -1.74 -16.46
N GLU A 345 6.20 -1.56 -15.78
CA GLU A 345 4.89 -1.33 -16.38
C GLU A 345 4.83 -0.07 -17.25
N PHE A 346 5.67 0.94 -16.98
CA PHE A 346 5.77 2.13 -17.84
C PHE A 346 6.18 1.77 -19.28
N TYR A 347 7.07 0.78 -19.46
CA TYR A 347 7.48 0.33 -20.80
C TYR A 347 6.38 -0.42 -21.54
N VAL A 348 5.52 -1.13 -20.80
CA VAL A 348 4.31 -1.75 -21.37
C VAL A 348 3.35 -0.66 -21.86
N ILE A 349 3.10 0.37 -21.05
CA ILE A 349 2.25 1.52 -21.42
C ILE A 349 2.82 2.24 -22.65
N PHE A 350 4.12 2.56 -22.66
CA PHE A 350 4.77 3.21 -23.79
C PHE A 350 4.69 2.34 -25.06
N ALA A 351 4.89 1.03 -24.96
CA ALA A 351 4.75 0.12 -26.08
C ALA A 351 3.32 0.07 -26.64
N VAL A 352 2.29 0.15 -25.78
CA VAL A 352 0.88 0.22 -26.18
C VAL A 352 0.61 1.50 -26.95
N ILE A 353 1.05 2.65 -26.44
CA ILE A 353 0.87 3.95 -27.12
C ILE A 353 1.56 3.94 -28.49
N ILE A 354 2.77 3.39 -28.58
CA ILE A 354 3.46 3.24 -29.87
C ILE A 354 2.72 2.27 -30.81
N ALA A 355 2.16 1.18 -30.29
CA ALA A 355 1.33 0.27 -31.07
C ALA A 355 0.10 0.98 -31.65
N ILE A 356 -0.56 1.84 -30.87
CA ILE A 356 -1.70 2.64 -31.33
C ILE A 356 -1.28 3.58 -32.47
N ILE A 357 -0.19 4.33 -32.28
CA ILE A 357 0.29 5.32 -33.27
C ILE A 357 0.68 4.63 -34.59
N ILE A 358 1.47 3.55 -34.51
CA ILE A 358 1.93 2.85 -35.70
C ILE A 358 0.77 2.06 -36.33
N GLY A 359 0.09 1.24 -35.54
CA GLY A 359 -0.99 0.35 -35.99
C GLY A 359 -2.18 1.09 -36.58
N GLY A 360 -2.53 2.27 -36.04
CA GLY A 360 -3.63 3.09 -36.58
C GLY A 360 -3.37 3.56 -38.01
N GLY A 361 -2.11 3.89 -38.32
CA GLY A 361 -1.74 4.41 -39.64
C GLY A 361 -1.19 3.38 -40.63
N ILE A 362 -0.79 2.19 -40.20
CA ILE A 362 -0.01 1.27 -41.05
C ILE A 362 -0.81 0.66 -42.21
N VAL A 363 -2.12 0.50 -42.03
CA VAL A 363 -3.05 0.01 -43.06
C VAL A 363 -3.85 1.17 -43.66
N ALA A 364 -4.50 1.99 -42.82
CA ALA A 364 -5.35 3.10 -43.27
C ALA A 364 -4.65 4.10 -44.21
N ASN A 365 -3.37 4.43 -43.96
CA ASN A 365 -2.64 5.36 -44.84
C ASN A 365 -2.32 4.78 -46.22
N GLU A 366 -2.27 3.46 -46.38
CA GLU A 366 -2.07 2.83 -47.70
C GLU A 366 -3.35 2.92 -48.54
N PHE A 367 -4.51 2.86 -47.88
CA PHE A 367 -5.80 3.05 -48.53
C PHE A 367 -6.01 4.52 -48.93
N SER A 368 -5.73 5.47 -48.03
CA SER A 368 -5.91 6.89 -48.32
C SER A 368 -4.98 7.41 -49.43
N LYS A 369 -3.75 6.90 -49.50
CA LYS A 369 -2.77 7.26 -50.54
C LYS A 369 -2.92 6.46 -51.84
N GLY A 370 -3.82 5.47 -51.90
CA GLY A 370 -3.96 4.57 -53.05
C GLY A 370 -2.79 3.60 -53.27
N THR A 371 -1.75 3.65 -52.44
CA THR A 371 -0.54 2.81 -52.54
C THR A 371 -0.82 1.34 -52.26
N ILE A 372 -1.97 1.01 -51.65
CA ILE A 372 -2.44 -0.36 -51.50
C ILE A 372 -2.52 -1.10 -52.85
N ARG A 373 -2.83 -0.39 -53.95
CA ARG A 373 -2.90 -0.99 -55.30
C ARG A 373 -1.52 -1.46 -55.78
N LEU A 374 -0.49 -0.66 -55.54
CA LEU A 374 0.90 -0.99 -55.88
C LEU A 374 1.38 -2.23 -55.12
N LEU A 375 0.92 -2.40 -53.87
CA LEU A 375 1.24 -3.57 -53.06
C LEU A 375 0.52 -4.83 -53.56
N LEU A 376 -0.70 -4.69 -54.10
CA LEU A 376 -1.51 -5.81 -54.58
C LEU A 376 -1.11 -6.36 -55.96
N ILE A 377 -0.40 -5.58 -56.78
CA ILE A 377 0.09 -6.04 -58.10
C ILE A 377 1.30 -6.99 -57.94
N ARG A 378 1.97 -6.98 -56.78
CA ARG A 378 3.10 -7.88 -56.51
C ARG A 378 2.62 -9.34 -56.38
N PRO A 379 3.41 -10.34 -56.83
CA PRO A 379 3.08 -11.77 -56.73
C PRO A 379 3.25 -12.30 -55.29
N VAL A 380 2.45 -11.75 -54.37
CA VAL A 380 2.41 -12.06 -52.94
C VAL A 380 0.94 -12.11 -52.51
N SER A 381 0.56 -13.11 -51.73
CA SER A 381 -0.81 -13.22 -51.22
C SER A 381 -1.16 -12.07 -50.27
N ARG A 382 -2.39 -11.56 -50.37
CA ARG A 382 -2.89 -10.42 -49.57
C ARG A 382 -2.69 -10.61 -48.07
N TRP A 383 -2.96 -11.81 -47.57
CA TRP A 383 -2.77 -12.13 -46.14
C TRP A 383 -1.31 -12.00 -45.68
N LYS A 384 -0.32 -12.30 -46.54
CA LYS A 384 1.11 -12.13 -46.18
C LYS A 384 1.48 -10.66 -46.05
N VAL A 385 0.90 -9.80 -46.89
CA VAL A 385 1.10 -8.34 -46.79
C VAL A 385 0.53 -7.82 -45.48
N LEU A 386 -0.71 -8.19 -45.15
CA LEU A 386 -1.35 -7.77 -43.90
C LEU A 386 -0.60 -8.31 -42.67
N LEU A 387 -0.23 -9.59 -42.68
CA LEU A 387 0.53 -10.21 -41.59
C LEU A 387 1.89 -9.53 -41.39
N SER A 388 2.59 -9.17 -42.48
CA SER A 388 3.86 -8.45 -42.35
C SER A 388 3.72 -7.11 -41.64
N LYS A 389 2.61 -6.39 -41.86
CA LYS A 389 2.31 -5.14 -41.16
C LYS A 389 1.98 -5.38 -39.69
N LEU A 390 1.14 -6.37 -39.37
CA LEU A 390 0.82 -6.73 -37.98
C LEU A 390 2.08 -7.12 -37.21
N LEU A 391 2.91 -8.01 -37.78
CA LEU A 391 4.18 -8.41 -37.18
C LEU A 391 5.14 -7.23 -36.99
N SER A 392 5.14 -6.26 -37.92
CA SER A 392 5.98 -5.06 -37.77
C SER A 392 5.58 -4.21 -36.57
N VAL A 393 4.28 -4.03 -36.33
CA VAL A 393 3.78 -3.31 -35.14
C VAL A 393 4.17 -4.07 -33.87
N LEU A 394 3.92 -5.38 -33.83
CA LEU A 394 4.26 -6.21 -32.68
C LEU A 394 5.76 -6.21 -32.40
N ILE A 395 6.62 -6.40 -33.41
CA ILE A 395 8.09 -6.39 -33.24
C ILE A 395 8.57 -5.06 -32.65
N ILE A 396 8.07 -3.93 -33.14
CA ILE A 396 8.47 -2.61 -32.63
C ILE A 396 8.01 -2.46 -31.17
N SER A 397 6.76 -2.76 -30.86
CA SER A 397 6.21 -2.61 -29.51
C SER A 397 6.83 -3.58 -28.50
N PHE A 398 6.99 -4.86 -28.84
CA PHE A 398 7.71 -5.82 -27.99
C PHE A 398 9.18 -5.44 -27.84
N GLY A 399 9.80 -4.89 -28.89
CA GLY A 399 11.15 -4.35 -28.81
C GLY A 399 11.28 -3.24 -27.77
N ILE A 400 10.29 -2.35 -27.65
CA ILE A 400 10.28 -1.31 -26.61
C ILE A 400 10.20 -1.93 -25.22
N VAL A 401 9.31 -2.92 -25.01
CA VAL A 401 9.20 -3.60 -23.71
C VAL A 401 10.51 -4.29 -23.35
N ILE A 402 11.03 -5.14 -24.24
CA ILE A 402 12.24 -5.94 -24.00
C ILE A 402 13.45 -5.02 -23.76
N LEU A 403 13.70 -4.06 -24.65
CA LEU A 403 14.84 -3.15 -24.51
C LEU A 403 14.68 -2.22 -23.32
N GLY A 404 13.48 -1.67 -23.11
CA GLY A 404 13.18 -0.80 -21.98
C GLY A 404 13.42 -1.49 -20.64
N THR A 405 12.82 -2.67 -20.45
CA THR A 405 13.03 -3.47 -19.23
C THR A 405 14.47 -3.96 -19.10
N THR A 406 15.14 -4.34 -20.19
CA THR A 406 16.56 -4.76 -20.11
C THR A 406 17.47 -3.61 -19.69
N ILE A 407 17.30 -2.42 -20.28
CA ILE A 407 18.07 -1.24 -19.89
C ILE A 407 17.75 -0.87 -18.44
N LEU A 408 16.48 -0.95 -18.03
CA LEU A 408 16.05 -0.70 -16.65
C LEU A 408 16.73 -1.66 -15.65
N VAL A 409 16.84 -2.94 -15.99
CA VAL A 409 17.54 -3.93 -15.14
C VAL A 409 19.02 -3.56 -15.02
N ILE A 410 19.67 -3.20 -16.12
CA ILE A 410 21.09 -2.82 -16.14
C ILE A 410 21.33 -1.53 -15.35
N SER A 411 20.52 -0.50 -15.59
CA SER A 411 20.66 0.80 -14.91
C SER A 411 20.32 0.70 -13.42
N SER A 412 19.30 -0.06 -13.04
CA SER A 412 18.96 -0.30 -11.63
C SER A 412 20.04 -1.10 -10.92
N GLY A 413 20.61 -2.12 -11.58
CA GLY A 413 21.76 -2.85 -11.05
C GLY A 413 23.01 -1.98 -10.92
N TYR A 414 23.22 -1.01 -11.82
CA TYR A 414 24.31 -0.04 -11.72
C TYR A 414 24.13 0.94 -10.54
N VAL A 415 22.90 1.43 -10.30
CA VAL A 415 22.60 2.41 -9.24
C VAL A 415 22.55 1.77 -7.85
N TYR A 416 21.92 0.60 -7.73
CA TYR A 416 21.63 -0.06 -6.44
C TYR A 416 22.48 -1.30 -6.17
N GLY A 417 23.30 -1.74 -7.12
CA GLY A 417 24.16 -2.91 -7.03
C GLY A 417 23.51 -4.19 -7.57
N PHE A 418 24.23 -4.89 -8.45
CA PHE A 418 23.76 -6.12 -9.10
C PHE A 418 23.57 -7.30 -8.14
N GLU A 419 24.23 -7.30 -6.97
CA GLU A 419 24.06 -8.36 -5.97
C GLU A 419 22.61 -8.44 -5.47
N THR A 420 21.91 -7.31 -5.40
CA THR A 420 20.50 -7.28 -5.00
C THR A 420 19.59 -8.08 -5.95
N LEU A 421 19.95 -8.21 -7.23
CA LEU A 421 19.20 -9.02 -8.21
C LEU A 421 19.37 -10.54 -7.99
N LYS A 422 20.42 -10.96 -7.28
CA LYS A 422 20.65 -12.36 -6.90
C LYS A 422 19.93 -12.74 -5.61
N THR A 423 19.43 -11.76 -4.84
CA THR A 423 18.67 -12.04 -3.64
C THR A 423 17.35 -12.72 -4.03
N PRO A 424 17.10 -13.96 -3.57
CA PRO A 424 15.90 -14.68 -3.92
C PRO A 424 14.67 -14.01 -3.31
N LEU A 425 13.52 -14.29 -3.91
CA LEU A 425 12.21 -14.02 -3.32
C LEU A 425 11.72 -15.27 -2.59
N LEU A 426 10.94 -15.06 -1.55
CA LEU A 426 10.28 -16.11 -0.81
C LEU A 426 8.83 -16.17 -1.30
N GLU A 427 8.35 -17.37 -1.60
CA GLU A 427 6.95 -17.62 -1.95
C GLU A 427 6.54 -18.98 -1.38
N THR A 428 5.35 -19.03 -0.80
CA THR A 428 4.76 -20.26 -0.26
C THR A 428 4.10 -21.04 -1.37
N ILE A 429 4.68 -22.20 -1.70
CA ILE A 429 4.16 -23.10 -2.73
C ILE A 429 3.78 -24.41 -2.05
N ASN A 430 2.50 -24.79 -2.15
CA ASN A 430 1.96 -25.99 -1.52
C ASN A 430 2.28 -26.08 -0.01
N GLY A 431 2.19 -24.95 0.70
CA GLY A 431 2.46 -24.85 2.14
C GLY A 431 3.94 -24.88 2.52
N THR A 432 4.87 -24.86 1.56
CA THR A 432 6.32 -24.82 1.81
C THR A 432 6.93 -23.53 1.26
N ILE A 433 7.72 -22.84 2.09
CA ILE A 433 8.45 -21.64 1.67
C ILE A 433 9.54 -22.04 0.68
N THR A 434 9.45 -21.51 -0.54
CA THR A 434 10.40 -21.78 -1.63
C THR A 434 11.14 -20.51 -2.00
N LYS A 435 12.44 -20.64 -2.30
CA LYS A 435 13.27 -19.54 -2.81
C LYS A 435 13.16 -19.50 -4.33
N ILE A 436 12.79 -18.35 -4.88
CA ILE A 436 12.62 -18.13 -6.32
C ILE A 436 13.54 -17.02 -6.77
N ASP A 437 14.28 -17.24 -7.85
CA ASP A 437 15.12 -16.20 -8.44
C ASP A 437 14.28 -15.01 -8.91
N TYR A 438 14.74 -13.79 -8.64
CA TYR A 438 14.00 -12.58 -8.98
C TYR A 438 13.63 -12.49 -10.47
N ILE A 439 14.54 -12.87 -11.36
CA ILE A 439 14.28 -12.87 -12.81
C ILE A 439 13.19 -13.89 -13.19
N GLN A 440 13.19 -15.06 -12.54
CA GLN A 440 12.17 -16.09 -12.76
C GLN A 440 10.79 -15.60 -12.28
N TYR A 441 10.74 -14.86 -11.18
CA TYR A 441 9.53 -14.21 -10.68
C TYR A 441 9.00 -13.12 -11.63
N MET A 442 9.90 -12.32 -12.21
CA MET A 442 9.52 -11.19 -13.07
C MET A 442 8.93 -11.61 -14.43
N ILE A 443 9.41 -12.72 -15.02
CA ILE A 443 9.00 -13.14 -16.38
C ILE A 443 7.48 -13.38 -16.49
N PRO A 444 6.82 -14.19 -15.63
CA PRO A 444 5.38 -14.40 -15.70
C PRO A 444 4.58 -13.10 -15.52
N LYS A 445 5.00 -12.20 -14.62
CA LYS A 445 4.38 -10.87 -14.44
C LYS A 445 4.41 -10.07 -15.73
N LEU A 446 5.57 -10.01 -16.39
CA LEU A 446 5.73 -9.31 -17.66
C LEU A 446 4.87 -9.93 -18.76
N MET A 447 4.78 -11.27 -18.84
CA MET A 447 3.92 -11.98 -19.79
C MET A 447 2.44 -11.65 -19.62
N ILE A 448 1.98 -11.52 -18.37
CA ILE A 448 0.61 -11.08 -18.08
C ILE A 448 0.40 -9.64 -18.57
N SER A 449 1.34 -8.73 -18.34
CA SER A 449 1.20 -7.32 -18.71
C SER A 449 1.16 -7.08 -20.22
N VAL A 450 1.96 -7.83 -20.99
CA VAL A 450 1.96 -7.70 -22.47
C VAL A 450 0.68 -8.22 -23.13
N SER A 451 -0.22 -8.90 -22.40
CA SER A 451 -1.54 -9.29 -22.94
C SER A 451 -2.39 -8.07 -23.33
N SER A 452 -2.31 -6.98 -22.56
CA SER A 452 -2.94 -5.69 -22.88
C SER A 452 -2.37 -5.11 -24.19
N LEU A 453 -1.05 -5.19 -24.37
CA LEU A 453 -0.38 -4.75 -25.60
C LEU A 453 -0.88 -5.51 -26.83
N ILE A 454 -1.00 -6.84 -26.74
CA ILE A 454 -1.52 -7.67 -27.84
C ILE A 454 -2.97 -7.30 -28.17
N PHE A 455 -3.79 -7.09 -27.14
CA PHE A 455 -5.19 -6.72 -27.30
C PHE A 455 -5.38 -5.37 -27.99
N ILE A 456 -4.71 -4.32 -27.48
CA ILE A 456 -4.81 -2.98 -28.09
C ILE A 456 -4.20 -2.97 -29.50
N THR A 457 -3.09 -3.68 -29.73
CA THR A 457 -2.51 -3.80 -31.07
C THR A 457 -3.51 -4.45 -32.04
N SER A 458 -4.20 -5.50 -31.60
CA SER A 458 -5.21 -6.18 -32.42
C SER A 458 -6.41 -5.29 -32.71
N LEU A 459 -6.87 -4.52 -31.70
CA LEU A 459 -7.98 -3.57 -31.83
C LEU A 459 -7.65 -2.45 -32.82
N VAL A 460 -6.53 -1.75 -32.62
CA VAL A 460 -6.17 -0.61 -33.48
C VAL A 460 -5.93 -1.06 -34.92
N PHE A 461 -5.34 -2.24 -35.11
CA PHE A 461 -5.08 -2.81 -36.42
C PHE A 461 -6.37 -3.22 -37.13
N MET A 462 -7.34 -3.79 -36.39
CA MET A 462 -8.68 -4.10 -36.90
C MET A 462 -9.40 -2.84 -37.36
N ILE A 463 -9.47 -1.81 -36.50
CA ILE A 463 -10.17 -0.56 -36.84
C ILE A 463 -9.46 0.14 -38.02
N SER A 464 -8.12 0.18 -38.04
CA SER A 464 -7.35 0.73 -39.18
C SER A 464 -7.71 0.04 -40.50
N THR A 465 -7.89 -1.28 -40.47
CA THR A 465 -8.21 -2.08 -41.66
C THR A 465 -9.67 -1.94 -42.10
N VAL A 466 -10.60 -1.97 -41.14
CA VAL A 466 -12.04 -1.95 -41.40
C VAL A 466 -12.52 -0.54 -41.74
N ALA A 467 -12.16 0.45 -40.92
CA ALA A 467 -12.59 1.83 -41.09
C ALA A 467 -11.77 2.59 -42.13
N ARG A 468 -10.54 2.14 -42.43
CA ARG A 468 -9.61 2.78 -43.39
C ARG A 468 -9.34 4.26 -43.05
N ASN A 469 -9.47 4.61 -41.78
CA ASN A 469 -9.28 5.97 -41.28
C ASN A 469 -8.31 5.93 -40.09
N THR A 470 -7.15 6.55 -40.27
CA THR A 470 -6.09 6.62 -39.27
C THR A 470 -6.57 7.31 -37.99
N ALA A 471 -7.31 8.42 -38.12
CA ALA A 471 -7.78 9.19 -36.97
C ALA A 471 -8.79 8.39 -36.14
N LEU A 472 -9.75 7.70 -36.77
CA LEU A 472 -10.70 6.85 -36.07
C LEU A 472 -10.02 5.67 -35.35
N ALA A 473 -9.08 5.01 -36.02
CA ALA A 473 -8.35 3.88 -35.43
C ALA A 473 -7.57 4.30 -34.18
N VAL A 474 -6.84 5.41 -34.27
CA VAL A 474 -6.08 5.96 -33.13
C VAL A 474 -7.03 6.41 -32.02
N ALA A 475 -8.05 7.22 -32.32
CA ALA A 475 -8.93 7.81 -31.32
C ALA A 475 -9.68 6.74 -30.50
N ILE A 476 -10.32 5.77 -31.15
CA ILE A 476 -11.09 4.73 -30.46
C ILE A 476 -10.18 3.87 -29.58
N SER A 477 -9.03 3.46 -30.10
CA SER A 477 -8.10 2.61 -29.35
C SER A 477 -7.48 3.35 -28.16
N MET A 478 -7.19 4.63 -28.31
CA MET A 478 -6.65 5.48 -27.25
C MET A 478 -7.69 5.72 -26.14
N VAL A 479 -8.92 6.06 -26.50
CA VAL A 479 -10.02 6.25 -25.53
C VAL A 479 -10.30 4.96 -24.78
N LEU A 480 -10.32 3.81 -25.47
CA LEU A 480 -10.55 2.52 -24.84
C LEU A 480 -9.41 2.13 -23.89
N TYR A 481 -8.15 2.35 -24.28
CA TYR A 481 -7.01 2.02 -23.43
C TYR A 481 -6.92 2.93 -22.19
N LEU A 482 -6.94 4.25 -22.38
CA LEU A 482 -6.80 5.20 -21.28
C LEU A 482 -8.07 5.31 -20.44
N GLY A 483 -9.24 5.12 -21.05
CA GLY A 483 -10.54 5.19 -20.37
C GLY A 483 -10.90 3.94 -19.56
N ALA A 484 -10.27 2.79 -19.83
CA ALA A 484 -10.60 1.54 -19.13
C ALA A 484 -10.44 1.63 -17.61
N ALA A 485 -9.29 2.11 -17.12
CA ALA A 485 -9.03 2.15 -15.68
C ALA A 485 -9.93 3.16 -14.94
N PRO A 486 -10.08 4.43 -15.38
CA PRO A 486 -11.04 5.36 -14.77
C PRO A 486 -12.48 4.85 -14.82
N LEU A 487 -12.89 4.25 -15.95
CA LEU A 487 -14.22 3.65 -16.07
C LEU A 487 -14.42 2.53 -15.04
N THR A 488 -13.41 1.67 -14.85
CA THR A 488 -13.44 0.64 -13.81
C THR A 488 -13.58 1.26 -12.42
N GLN A 489 -12.77 2.26 -12.08
CA GLN A 489 -12.87 2.91 -10.76
C GLN A 489 -14.25 3.52 -10.53
N VAL A 490 -14.78 4.27 -11.50
CA VAL A 490 -16.11 4.89 -11.40
C VAL A 490 -17.21 3.84 -11.24
N LEU A 491 -17.21 2.80 -12.08
CA LEU A 491 -18.25 1.77 -12.04
C LEU A 491 -18.20 0.94 -10.75
N ILE A 492 -17.00 0.65 -10.24
CA ILE A 492 -16.83 -0.05 -8.98
C ILE A 492 -17.27 0.83 -7.79
N ASN A 493 -16.98 2.14 -7.82
CA ASN A 493 -17.53 3.08 -6.84
C ASN A 493 -19.06 3.21 -6.94
N MET A 494 -19.63 2.98 -8.13
CA MET A 494 -21.07 2.80 -8.37
C MET A 494 -21.56 1.38 -8.06
N LYS A 495 -20.74 0.58 -7.36
CA LYS A 495 -21.07 -0.74 -6.82
C LYS A 495 -21.25 -1.83 -7.89
N GLN A 496 -20.70 -1.64 -9.09
CA GLN A 496 -20.77 -2.59 -10.21
C GLN A 496 -19.62 -3.61 -10.18
N VAL A 497 -19.57 -4.42 -9.12
CA VAL A 497 -18.47 -5.36 -8.82
C VAL A 497 -18.31 -6.45 -9.88
N TRP A 498 -19.40 -6.84 -10.57
CA TRP A 498 -19.38 -7.80 -11.68
C TRP A 498 -18.38 -7.43 -12.79
N LEU A 499 -18.06 -6.13 -12.94
CA LEU A 499 -17.10 -5.63 -13.92
C LEU A 499 -15.70 -6.26 -13.76
N LEU A 500 -15.30 -6.62 -12.53
CA LEU A 500 -14.01 -7.25 -12.23
C LEU A 500 -13.85 -8.64 -12.88
N LYS A 501 -14.96 -9.28 -13.22
CA LYS A 501 -15.02 -10.57 -13.93
C LYS A 501 -14.90 -10.40 -15.46
N THR A 502 -14.97 -9.17 -15.97
CA THR A 502 -14.86 -8.84 -17.40
C THR A 502 -13.44 -8.45 -17.81
N LEU A 503 -13.19 -8.30 -19.12
CA LEU A 503 -11.88 -7.89 -19.62
C LEU A 503 -11.55 -6.40 -19.38
N ILE A 504 -12.56 -5.55 -19.11
CA ILE A 504 -12.42 -4.09 -19.08
C ILE A 504 -11.34 -3.61 -18.11
N PRO A 505 -11.31 -4.05 -16.83
CA PRO A 505 -10.29 -3.63 -15.88
C PRO A 505 -8.85 -3.98 -16.31
N TYR A 506 -8.71 -5.05 -17.10
CA TYR A 506 -7.41 -5.59 -17.50
C TYR A 506 -6.88 -4.95 -18.79
N ILE A 507 -7.72 -4.26 -19.57
CA ILE A 507 -7.31 -3.49 -20.75
C ILE A 507 -6.17 -2.54 -20.39
N ASN A 508 -6.25 -1.89 -19.22
CA ASN A 508 -5.17 -1.08 -18.65
C ASN A 508 -4.80 -1.60 -17.25
N GLY A 509 -4.51 -2.90 -17.16
CA GLY A 509 -4.10 -3.53 -15.90
C GLY A 509 -2.81 -2.93 -15.32
N SER A 510 -1.92 -2.40 -16.17
CA SER A 510 -0.69 -1.71 -15.76
C SER A 510 -0.96 -0.53 -14.82
N PHE A 511 -2.05 0.22 -15.04
CA PHE A 511 -2.44 1.33 -14.16
C PHE A 511 -2.67 0.85 -12.72
N PHE A 512 -3.44 -0.22 -12.55
CA PHE A 512 -3.75 -0.77 -11.22
C PHE A 512 -2.55 -1.42 -10.54
N LYS A 513 -1.55 -1.89 -11.31
CA LYS A 513 -0.30 -2.41 -10.75
C LYS A 513 0.63 -1.30 -10.27
N ILE A 514 0.70 -0.18 -10.99
CA ILE A 514 1.50 1.00 -10.60
C ILE A 514 0.85 1.74 -9.43
N MET A 515 -0.48 1.81 -9.41
CA MET A 515 -1.26 2.50 -8.38
C MET A 515 -2.17 1.49 -7.65
N PRO A 516 -1.60 0.66 -6.75
CA PRO A 516 -2.33 -0.45 -6.13
C PRO A 516 -3.34 -0.02 -5.08
N PHE A 517 -3.38 1.27 -4.69
CA PHE A 517 -4.32 1.79 -3.68
C PHE A 517 -5.76 1.33 -3.92
N PHE A 518 -6.23 1.43 -5.16
CA PHE A 518 -7.58 1.00 -5.51
C PHE A 518 -7.77 -0.51 -5.31
N THR A 519 -6.81 -1.35 -5.72
CA THR A 519 -6.92 -2.81 -5.58
C THR A 519 -6.71 -3.29 -4.14
N GLU A 520 -5.87 -2.59 -3.37
CA GLU A 520 -5.70 -2.83 -1.93
C GLU A 520 -7.00 -2.49 -1.19
N GLN A 521 -7.63 -1.37 -1.52
CA GLN A 521 -8.93 -1.01 -0.96
C GLN A 521 -9.99 -2.08 -1.28
N LEU A 522 -10.04 -2.57 -2.53
CA LEU A 522 -10.96 -3.66 -2.89
C LEU A 522 -10.71 -4.95 -2.10
N SER A 523 -9.44 -5.31 -1.92
CA SER A 523 -9.10 -6.48 -1.11
C SER A 523 -9.49 -6.28 0.35
N LYS A 524 -9.30 -5.09 0.91
CA LYS A 524 -9.56 -4.80 2.32
C LYS A 524 -11.03 -4.66 2.66
N GLU A 525 -11.81 -4.00 1.81
CA GLU A 525 -13.22 -3.73 2.05
C GLU A 525 -14.11 -4.89 1.61
N TYR A 526 -13.75 -5.56 0.52
CA TYR A 526 -14.62 -6.56 -0.12
C TYR A 526 -14.00 -7.96 -0.16
N GLY A 527 -12.74 -8.14 0.23
CA GLY A 527 -12.01 -9.39 0.05
C GLY A 527 -11.72 -9.72 -1.42
N ILE A 528 -11.93 -8.76 -2.34
CA ILE A 528 -11.87 -9.03 -3.79
C ILE A 528 -10.51 -8.67 -4.34
N GLN A 529 -9.87 -9.64 -4.99
CA GLN A 529 -8.59 -9.46 -5.66
C GLN A 529 -8.75 -9.46 -7.19
N MET A 530 -7.94 -8.63 -7.84
CA MET A 530 -7.87 -8.56 -9.31
C MET A 530 -7.30 -9.86 -9.89
N GLN A 531 -8.04 -10.49 -10.79
CA GLN A 531 -7.66 -11.77 -11.41
C GLN A 531 -6.90 -11.55 -12.72
N TYR A 532 -5.68 -10.99 -12.62
CA TYR A 532 -4.88 -10.61 -13.80
C TYR A 532 -4.63 -11.76 -14.78
N THR A 533 -4.50 -13.00 -14.30
CA THR A 533 -4.30 -14.19 -15.15
C THR A 533 -5.54 -14.51 -16.00
N ILE A 534 -6.73 -14.39 -15.42
CA ILE A 534 -8.00 -14.59 -16.12
C ILE A 534 -8.24 -13.43 -17.09
N GLY A 535 -8.01 -12.20 -16.65
CA GLY A 535 -8.05 -11.01 -17.50
C GLY A 535 -7.14 -11.13 -18.73
N ALA A 536 -5.89 -11.56 -18.55
CA ALA A 536 -4.97 -11.79 -19.64
C ALA A 536 -5.50 -12.83 -20.66
N LYS A 537 -6.10 -13.94 -20.18
CA LYS A 537 -6.73 -14.94 -21.06
C LYS A 537 -7.88 -14.35 -21.88
N GLN A 538 -8.74 -13.53 -21.26
CA GLN A 538 -9.85 -12.86 -21.94
C GLN A 538 -9.36 -11.88 -23.01
N LEU A 539 -8.34 -11.08 -22.70
CA LEU A 539 -7.71 -10.15 -23.64
C LEU A 539 -7.12 -10.89 -24.85
N LEU A 540 -6.41 -11.99 -24.62
CA LEU A 540 -5.84 -12.81 -25.69
C LEU A 540 -6.93 -13.45 -26.56
N LEU A 541 -8.01 -13.97 -25.97
CA LEU A 541 -9.14 -14.53 -26.72
C LEU A 541 -9.81 -13.48 -27.62
N ALA A 542 -10.08 -12.29 -27.07
CA ALA A 542 -10.64 -11.18 -27.84
C ALA A 542 -9.68 -10.72 -28.96
N SER A 543 -8.37 -10.74 -28.72
CA SER A 543 -7.34 -10.44 -29.73
C SER A 543 -7.42 -11.39 -30.92
N ILE A 544 -7.56 -12.70 -30.67
CA ILE A 544 -7.70 -13.71 -31.73
C ILE A 544 -8.93 -13.41 -32.60
N LEU A 545 -10.07 -13.11 -31.98
CA LEU A 545 -11.30 -12.76 -32.71
C LEU A 545 -11.12 -11.51 -33.58
N MET A 546 -10.53 -10.45 -33.05
CA MET A 546 -10.25 -9.21 -33.80
C MET A 546 -9.30 -9.45 -34.98
N ILE A 547 -8.26 -10.27 -34.78
CA ILE A 547 -7.34 -10.64 -35.86
C ILE A 547 -8.08 -11.42 -36.95
N ILE A 548 -8.93 -12.41 -36.59
CA ILE A 548 -9.73 -13.17 -37.57
C ILE A 548 -10.60 -12.22 -38.40
N VAL A 549 -11.34 -11.31 -37.76
CA VAL A 549 -12.16 -10.30 -38.46
C VAL A 549 -11.30 -9.45 -39.39
N THR A 550 -10.13 -9.02 -38.94
CA THR A 550 -9.19 -8.21 -39.73
C THR A 550 -8.72 -8.92 -40.99
N PHE A 551 -8.31 -10.18 -40.89
CA PHE A 551 -7.86 -10.96 -42.04
C PHE A 551 -9.00 -11.31 -43.01
N VAL A 552 -10.17 -11.70 -42.49
CA VAL A 552 -11.34 -12.00 -43.32
C VAL A 552 -11.76 -10.76 -44.11
N THR A 553 -11.87 -9.61 -43.45
CA THR A 553 -12.26 -8.35 -44.10
C THR A 553 -11.25 -7.89 -45.14
N PHE A 554 -9.94 -8.00 -44.89
CA PHE A 554 -8.91 -7.60 -45.84
C PHE A 554 -8.82 -8.52 -47.06
N THR A 555 -9.03 -9.82 -46.88
CA THR A 555 -8.92 -10.82 -47.97
C THR A 555 -10.15 -10.86 -48.87
N LYS A 556 -11.36 -10.77 -48.32
CA LYS A 556 -12.62 -10.93 -49.07
C LYS A 556 -13.13 -9.64 -49.72
N LYS A 557 -12.73 -8.47 -49.24
CA LYS A 557 -13.29 -7.19 -49.69
C LYS A 557 -12.54 -6.68 -50.92
N ASP A 558 -13.26 -6.45 -52.01
CA ASP A 558 -12.68 -5.87 -53.22
C ASP A 558 -12.17 -4.45 -52.97
N ILE A 559 -10.98 -4.16 -53.50
CA ILE A 559 -10.44 -2.80 -53.54
C ILE A 559 -11.03 -2.13 -54.78
N LYS A 560 -12.21 -1.51 -54.62
CA LYS A 560 -12.87 -0.74 -55.68
C LYS A 560 -12.16 0.61 -55.94
N ASN A 561 -12.38 1.14 -57.15
CA ASN A 561 -11.74 2.33 -57.72
C ASN A 561 -11.85 3.59 -56.88
#